data_AF-A0A3N2QBP9-F1
#
_entry.id   AF-A0A3N2QBP9-F1
#
_cell.length_a   1.000
_cell.length_b   1.000
_cell.length_c   1.000
_cell.angle_alpha   90.00
_cell.angle_beta   90.00
_cell.angle_gamma   90.00
#
_symmetry.space_group_name_H-M   'P 1'
#
loop_
_entity.id
_entity.type
_entity.pdbx_description
1 polymer ?
#
loop_
_entity_poly.entity_id
_entity_poly.type
_entity_poly.pdbx_seq_one_letter_code
_entity_poly.pdbx_strand_id
1 'polypeptide(L)'
;MFFKIVKILCKLFGITYLVELAKKKLSISICQFQYNIKAQAKKIGAILLFVFLIFMLFSSGFHFLLLGLAYWLNSLLCSAYMGFFIISIFCFLMVMLIFVILYRKMHYQEEK
;
A
#
# COMPACT_ATOMS: atom_id res chain seq x y z
N MET A 1 -24.15 27.80 -55.27
CA MET A 1 -23.93 28.03 -53.81
C MET A 1 -24.65 27.02 -52.93
N PHE A 2 -25.92 26.69 -53.20
CA PHE A 2 -26.76 25.81 -52.36
C PHE A 2 -26.16 24.41 -52.07
N PHE A 3 -25.62 23.72 -53.09
CA PHE A 3 -25.00 22.41 -52.93
C PHE A 3 -23.79 22.37 -51.97
N LYS A 4 -23.01 23.46 -51.89
CA LYS A 4 -21.89 23.55 -50.94
C LYS A 4 -22.41 23.63 -49.50
N ILE A 5 -23.49 24.37 -49.27
CA ILE A 5 -24.10 24.57 -47.95
C ILE A 5 -24.70 23.24 -47.44
N VAL A 6 -25.42 22.52 -48.30
CA VAL A 6 -25.99 21.20 -47.96
C VAL A 6 -24.89 20.17 -47.63
N LYS A 7 -23.78 20.17 -48.38
CA LYS A 7 -22.64 19.28 -48.12
C LYS A 7 -21.95 19.56 -46.79
N ILE A 8 -21.88 20.84 -46.38
CA ILE A 8 -21.32 21.26 -45.09
C ILE A 8 -22.23 20.85 -43.94
N LEU A 9 -23.55 21.04 -44.08
CA LEU A 9 -24.57 20.61 -43.10
C LEU A 9 -24.56 19.09 -42.87
N CYS A 10 -24.49 18.28 -43.93
CA CYS A 10 -24.37 16.82 -43.80
C CYS A 10 -23.09 16.38 -43.07
N LYS A 11 -21.95 17.05 -43.34
CA LYS A 11 -20.70 16.79 -42.62
C LYS A 11 -20.83 17.12 -41.13
N LEU A 12 -21.43 18.26 -40.80
CA LEU A 12 -21.66 18.68 -39.42
C LEU A 12 -22.54 17.68 -38.66
N PHE A 13 -23.67 17.24 -39.24
CA PHE A 13 -24.53 16.23 -38.63
C PHE A 13 -23.81 14.89 -38.41
N GLY A 14 -23.00 14.44 -39.38
CA GLY A 14 -22.20 13.21 -39.24
C GLY A 14 -21.16 13.29 -38.11
N ILE A 15 -20.52 14.46 -37.94
CA ILE A 15 -19.55 14.70 -36.86
C ILE A 15 -20.26 14.72 -35.50
N THR A 16 -21.41 15.38 -35.38
CA THR A 16 -22.20 15.42 -34.14
C THR A 16 -22.61 14.02 -33.69
N TYR A 17 -23.09 13.19 -34.63
CA TYR A 17 -23.46 11.80 -34.35
C TYR A 17 -22.26 10.96 -33.89
N LEU A 18 -21.10 11.11 -34.54
CA LEU A 18 -19.87 10.43 -34.13
C LEU A 18 -19.39 10.85 -32.74
N VAL A 19 -19.48 12.14 -32.40
CA VAL A 19 -19.12 12.67 -31.07
C VAL A 19 -20.05 12.12 -29.99
N GLU A 20 -21.35 12.01 -30.28
CA GLU A 20 -22.33 11.48 -29.34
C GLU A 20 -22.16 9.98 -29.11
N LEU A 21 -21.86 9.22 -30.17
CA LEU A 21 -21.50 7.81 -30.09
C LEU A 21 -20.20 7.62 -29.29
N ALA A 22 -19.20 8.46 -29.52
CA ALA A 22 -17.93 8.44 -28.80
C ALA A 22 -18.13 8.72 -27.31
N LYS A 23 -18.92 9.75 -26.94
CA LYS A 23 -19.28 10.04 -25.54
C LYS A 23 -19.97 8.85 -24.87
N LYS A 24 -20.90 8.20 -25.55
CA LYS A 24 -21.62 7.05 -25.02
C LYS A 24 -20.68 5.87 -24.76
N LYS A 25 -19.75 5.60 -25.68
CA LYS A 25 -18.74 4.54 -25.54
C LYS A 25 -17.74 4.83 -24.41
N LEU A 26 -17.32 6.10 -24.28
CA LEU A 26 -16.45 6.57 -23.20
C LEU A 26 -17.12 6.43 -21.83
N SER A 27 -18.39 6.84 -21.72
CA SER A 27 -19.19 6.68 -20.49
C SER A 27 -19.24 5.22 -20.03
N ILE A 28 -19.52 4.30 -20.95
CA ILE A 28 -19.57 2.86 -20.65
C ILE A 28 -18.19 2.34 -20.21
N SER A 29 -17.12 2.72 -20.90
CA SER A 29 -15.75 2.35 -20.52
C SER A 29 -15.36 2.89 -19.14
N ILE A 30 -15.73 4.14 -18.81
CA ILE A 30 -15.46 4.72 -17.49
C ILE A 30 -16.23 3.94 -16.40
N CYS A 31 -17.51 3.63 -16.63
CA CYS A 31 -18.29 2.83 -15.69
C CYS A 31 -17.70 1.42 -15.49
N GLN A 32 -17.30 0.74 -16.57
CA GLN A 32 -16.65 -0.58 -16.48
C GLN A 32 -15.32 -0.50 -15.75
N PHE A 33 -14.52 0.54 -16.00
CA PHE A 33 -13.25 0.77 -15.34
C PHE A 33 -13.43 1.03 -13.84
N GLN A 34 -14.38 1.89 -13.45
CA GLN A 34 -14.72 2.13 -12.04
C GLN A 34 -15.20 0.86 -11.34
N TYR A 35 -16.02 0.05 -12.02
CA TYR A 35 -16.48 -1.22 -11.47
C TYR A 35 -15.32 -2.19 -11.23
N ASN A 36 -14.41 -2.33 -12.20
CA ASN A 36 -13.22 -3.16 -12.07
C ASN A 36 -12.28 -2.66 -10.97
N ILE A 37 -12.03 -1.35 -10.87
CA ILE A 37 -11.25 -0.77 -9.77
C ILE A 37 -11.92 -1.08 -8.44
N LYS A 38 -13.23 -0.88 -8.31
CA LYS A 38 -13.94 -1.14 -7.05
C LYS A 38 -13.86 -2.61 -6.65
N ALA A 39 -13.98 -3.52 -7.62
CA ALA A 39 -13.85 -4.96 -7.39
C ALA A 39 -12.42 -5.34 -6.97
N GLN A 40 -11.39 -4.80 -7.64
CA GLN A 40 -9.99 -5.04 -7.28
C GLN A 40 -9.63 -4.42 -5.94
N ALA A 41 -10.05 -3.18 -5.67
CA ALA A 41 -9.84 -2.48 -4.41
C ALA A 41 -10.47 -3.23 -3.23
N LYS A 42 -11.66 -3.83 -3.41
CA LYS A 42 -12.27 -4.67 -2.38
C LYS A 42 -11.43 -5.91 -2.08
N LYS A 43 -10.89 -6.57 -3.11
CA LYS A 43 -10.00 -7.74 -2.94
C LYS A 43 -8.69 -7.34 -2.25
N ILE A 44 -8.04 -6.28 -2.73
CA ILE A 44 -6.79 -5.78 -2.16
C ILE A 44 -7.01 -5.31 -0.72
N GLY A 45 -8.10 -4.60 -0.45
CA GLY A 45 -8.47 -4.15 0.89
C GLY A 45 -8.67 -5.31 1.87
N ALA A 46 -9.34 -6.39 1.45
CA ALA A 46 -9.49 -7.59 2.28
C ALA A 46 -8.13 -8.26 2.57
N ILE A 47 -7.25 -8.37 1.57
CA ILE A 47 -5.91 -8.93 1.74
C ILE A 47 -5.08 -8.07 2.69
N LEU A 48 -5.06 -6.75 2.49
CA LEU A 48 -4.35 -5.81 3.37
C LEU A 48 -4.84 -5.89 4.80
N LEU A 49 -6.16 -5.97 5.01
CA LEU A 49 -6.75 -6.10 6.34
C LEU A 49 -6.31 -7.41 7.00
N PHE A 50 -6.27 -8.52 6.26
CA PHE A 50 -5.81 -9.80 6.77
C PHE A 50 -4.32 -9.79 7.13
N VAL A 51 -3.47 -9.21 6.27
CA VAL A 51 -2.04 -9.02 6.53
C VAL A 51 -1.83 -8.15 7.77
N PHE A 52 -2.59 -7.06 7.91
CA PHE A 52 -2.54 -6.18 9.07
C PHE A 52 -2.94 -6.92 10.35
N LEU A 53 -4.00 -7.73 10.30
CA LEU A 53 -4.47 -8.50 11.44
C LEU A 53 -3.43 -9.55 11.89
N ILE A 54 -2.81 -10.26 10.95
CA ILE A 54 -1.69 -11.18 11.23
C ILE A 54 -0.52 -10.41 11.85
N PHE A 55 -0.15 -9.26 11.28
CA PHE A 55 0.95 -8.45 11.80
C PHE A 55 0.70 -7.99 13.23
N MET A 56 -0.53 -7.56 13.55
CA MET A 56 -0.93 -7.17 14.90
C MET A 56 -0.86 -8.34 15.89
N LEU A 57 -1.36 -9.52 15.50
CA LEU A 57 -1.27 -10.75 16.31
C LEU A 57 0.20 -11.14 16.56
N PHE A 58 1.02 -11.10 15.52
CA PHE A 58 2.43 -11.42 15.60
C PHE A 58 3.19 -10.43 16.50
N SER A 59 2.94 -9.13 16.32
CA SER A 59 3.52 -8.07 17.15
C SER A 59 3.16 -8.26 18.63
N SER A 60 1.89 -8.54 18.93
CA SER A 60 1.43 -8.82 20.30
C SER A 60 2.15 -10.04 20.90
N GLY A 61 2.26 -11.14 20.14
CA GLY A 61 3.00 -12.32 20.58
C GLY A 61 4.49 -12.04 20.84
N PHE A 62 5.11 -11.22 20.00
CA PHE A 62 6.50 -10.82 20.17
C PHE A 62 6.72 -9.97 21.43
N HIS A 63 5.81 -9.04 21.73
CA HIS A 63 5.86 -8.28 22.99
C HIS A 63 5.76 -9.20 24.20
N PHE A 64 4.86 -10.19 24.18
CA PHE A 64 4.75 -11.15 25.27
C PHE A 64 6.02 -11.99 25.45
N LEU A 65 6.64 -12.43 24.36
CA LEU A 65 7.91 -13.15 24.39
C LEU A 65 9.04 -12.28 24.97
N LEU A 66 9.14 -11.02 24.57
CA LEU A 66 10.14 -10.08 25.11
C LEU A 66 9.93 -9.82 26.60
N LEU A 67 8.67 -9.66 27.05
CA LEU A 67 8.33 -9.49 28.46
C LEU A 67 8.68 -10.74 29.27
N GLY A 68 8.34 -11.93 28.75
CA GLY A 68 8.70 -13.20 29.38
C GLY A 68 10.21 -13.37 29.47
N LEU A 69 10.95 -13.03 28.42
CA LEU A 69 12.41 -13.05 28.40
C LEU A 69 12.98 -12.06 29.43
N ALA A 70 12.41 -10.86 29.54
CA ALA A 70 12.84 -9.85 30.52
C ALA A 70 12.65 -10.34 31.94
N TYR A 71 11.49 -10.91 32.23
CA TYR A 71 11.18 -11.46 33.53
C TYR A 71 12.11 -12.63 33.89
N TRP A 72 12.36 -13.53 32.93
CA TRP A 72 13.30 -14.64 33.12
C TRP A 72 14.73 -14.13 33.39
N LEU A 73 15.19 -13.13 32.64
CA LEU A 73 16.51 -12.52 32.83
C LEU A 73 16.62 -11.83 34.20
N ASN A 74 15.53 -11.20 34.65
CA ASN A 74 15.42 -10.57 35.96
C ASN A 74 15.63 -11.59 37.09
N SER A 75 14.99 -12.75 36.96
CA SER A 75 15.15 -13.87 37.89
C SER A 75 16.58 -14.38 37.93
N LEU A 76 17.28 -14.41 36.79
CA LEU A 76 18.66 -14.89 36.69
C LEU A 76 19.67 -13.90 37.28
N LEU A 77 19.38 -12.60 37.18
CA LEU A 77 20.23 -11.52 37.67
C LEU A 77 19.93 -11.13 39.12
N CYS A 78 18.97 -11.81 39.79
CA CYS A 78 18.46 -11.46 41.12
C CYS A 78 18.15 -9.96 41.25
N SER A 79 17.65 -9.35 40.18
CA SER A 79 17.33 -7.92 40.10
C SER A 79 15.85 -7.77 39.77
N ALA A 80 15.27 -6.61 40.06
CA ALA A 80 13.88 -6.29 39.73
C ALA A 80 13.73 -5.59 38.36
N TYR A 81 14.80 -4.99 37.82
CA TYR A 81 14.70 -4.17 36.60
C TYR A 81 15.81 -4.42 35.56
N MET A 82 16.92 -5.07 35.92
CA MET A 82 18.06 -5.24 35.01
C MET A 82 17.70 -6.04 33.76
N GLY A 83 16.81 -7.04 33.89
CA GLY A 83 16.35 -7.84 32.74
C GLY A 83 15.66 -7.00 31.65
N PHE A 84 14.81 -6.07 32.07
CA PHE A 84 14.13 -5.14 31.17
C PHE A 84 15.11 -4.17 30.50
N PHE A 85 16.09 -3.67 31.24
CA PHE A 85 17.09 -2.74 30.72
C PHE A 85 17.95 -3.38 29.62
N ILE A 86 18.42 -4.62 29.85
CA ILE A 86 19.23 -5.36 28.87
C ILE A 86 18.44 -5.61 27.58
N ILE A 87 17.19 -6.06 27.68
CA ILE A 87 16.36 -6.34 26.51
C ILE A 87 15.99 -5.07 25.75
N SER A 88 15.75 -3.96 26.46
CA SER A 88 15.51 -2.65 25.84
C SER A 88 16.70 -2.19 25.00
N ILE A 89 17.92 -2.26 25.57
CA ILE A 89 19.16 -1.93 24.83
C ILE A 89 19.34 -2.86 23.63
N PHE A 90 19.13 -4.16 23.82
CA PHE A 90 19.25 -5.13 22.73
C PHE A 90 18.28 -4.83 21.58
N CYS A 91 17.02 -4.53 21.90
CA CYS A 91 16.00 -4.18 20.90
C CYS A 91 16.38 -2.89 20.14
N PHE A 92 16.86 -1.87 20.87
CA PHE A 92 17.33 -0.63 20.26
C PHE A 92 18.51 -0.84 19.30
N LEU A 93 19.50 -1.66 19.69
CA LEU A 93 20.64 -1.99 18.85
C LEU A 93 20.21 -2.75 17.58
N MET A 94 19.27 -3.69 17.68
CA MET A 94 18.74 -4.40 16.52
C MET A 94 18.06 -3.45 15.53
N VAL A 95 17.25 -2.51 16.00
CA VAL A 95 16.62 -1.49 15.14
C VAL A 95 17.67 -0.61 14.46
N MET A 96 18.66 -0.14 15.21
CA MET A 96 19.76 0.65 14.65
C MET A 96 20.54 -0.12 13.58
N LEU A 97 20.84 -1.41 13.80
CA LEU A 97 21.51 -2.25 12.80
C LEU A 97 20.69 -2.38 11.52
N ILE A 98 19.38 -2.64 11.64
CA ILE A 98 18.48 -2.72 10.48
C ILE A 98 18.47 -1.38 9.73
N PHE A 99 18.40 -0.26 10.44
CA PHE A 99 18.43 1.06 9.83
C PHE A 99 19.74 1.32 9.06
N VAL A 100 20.89 0.95 9.63
CA VAL A 100 22.20 1.05 8.96
C VAL A 100 22.26 0.17 7.71
N ILE A 101 21.77 -1.07 7.78
CA ILE A 101 21.72 -1.98 6.62
C ILE A 101 20.83 -1.39 5.52
N LEU A 102 19.66 -0.86 5.89
CA LEU A 102 18.72 -0.28 4.94
C LEU A 102 19.30 0.98 4.28
N TYR A 103 19.91 1.86 5.08
CA TYR A 103 20.57 3.08 4.62
C TYR A 103 21.69 2.76 3.63
N ARG A 104 22.57 1.81 3.96
CA ARG A 104 23.64 1.35 3.05
C ARG A 104 23.07 0.80 1.75
N LYS A 105 22.00 0.02 1.81
CA LYS A 105 21.36 -0.55 0.61
C LYS A 105 20.77 0.53 -0.30
N MET A 106 20.16 1.57 0.27
CA MET A 106 19.62 2.67 -0.53
C MET A 106 20.74 3.50 -1.18
N HIS A 107 21.78 3.88 -0.44
CA HIS A 107 22.91 4.65 -0.98
C HIS A 107 23.69 3.86 -2.05
N TYR A 108 23.81 2.54 -1.92
CA TYR A 108 24.48 1.71 -2.93
C TYR A 108 23.68 1.56 -4.24
N GLN A 109 22.37 1.84 -4.23
CA GLN A 109 21.54 1.86 -5.45
C GLN A 109 21.63 3.21 -6.19
N GLU A 110 22.01 4.29 -5.52
CA GLU A 110 22.16 5.62 -6.15
C GLU A 110 23.53 5.81 -6.86
N GLU A 111 24.53 4.99 -6.54
CA GLU A 111 25.86 5.02 -7.17
C GLU A 111 26.00 4.08 -8.39
N LYS A 112 24.92 3.43 -8.83
CA LYS A 112 24.86 2.57 -10.04
C LYS A 112 23.94 3.15 -11.09
#